data_AF-A0A8I2YT52-F1
#
_entry.id   AF-A0A8I2YT52-F1
#
_cell.length_a   1.000
_cell.length_b   1.000
_cell.length_c   1.000
_cell.angle_alpha   90.00
_cell.angle_beta   90.00
_cell.angle_gamma   90.00
#
_symmetry.space_group_name_H-M   'P 1'
#
loop_
_entity.id
_entity.type
_entity.pdbx_description
1 polymer ?
#
loop_
_entity_poly.entity_id
_entity_poly.type
_entity_poly.pdbx_seq_one_letter_code
_entity_poly.pdbx_strand_id
1 'polypeptide(L)'
;MISDAHLTTSRVNRLLRPLRNKCNSLASLPKPATASRATHSKQPSNWNPDSPPLTVLYPPVGKLTHGRRSAEEFEFSRRIHAVCDAFKNIAHVAYGQPCNQRTPSLAAMCTLVIGGNMPATDFDNTSVDSSEDSIDEDNVLDMDDIYEAVPPHYRRFLIVSHALSMILCICTHHHTLVTTLLGHCLSFGLVHESTHLLNIVLAQAFLPSNSSYLPPATHPAHTNYLLDLHAKWTTGNKPSGTSSGSLLFTTSTFCEAVLGILSRSSSCNSHILWTSKALNRLLHVVENCDVDSYIVIIHALSRSFSETSGFSPDAIQEDAQPVMLRDKLSELLSNLFDLLFTQSDPHSSPLPPSRLYAAIDILYECHAARLHSLRMPSPGFPIDLPDIIIILTTRIFVAFRNSVDNSDRLLAILDDSSPVPTTFSKLMEYFSQLRGSQAFSDFIEAFLTQLNTYSSVLRSEKLFALDASLWACALHHFETSIASSQKGISTLATRYKQQLMDAVDAAERRCFGGDIGQ
;
A
#
# COMPACT_ATOMS: atom_id res chain seq x y z
N MET A 1 -36.49 12.70 7.50
CA MET A 1 -37.33 11.73 6.75
C MET A 1 -37.50 12.28 5.35
N ILE A 2 -36.62 11.86 4.43
CA ILE A 2 -36.77 12.20 3.01
C ILE A 2 -37.95 11.36 2.52
N SER A 3 -38.91 11.99 1.86
CA SER A 3 -40.02 11.30 1.22
C SER A 3 -39.43 10.25 0.26
N ASP A 4 -39.56 8.96 0.61
CA ASP A 4 -39.17 7.83 -0.23
C ASP A 4 -40.06 7.89 -1.47
N ALA A 5 -39.68 8.71 -2.44
CA ALA A 5 -40.36 8.78 -3.72
C ALA A 5 -40.14 7.44 -4.40
N HIS A 6 -41.09 6.52 -4.21
CA HIS A 6 -40.99 5.12 -4.59
C HIS A 6 -40.40 4.95 -6.00
N LEU A 7 -39.32 4.16 -6.09
CA LEU A 7 -38.70 3.76 -7.34
C LEU A 7 -39.54 2.64 -7.97
N THR A 8 -40.57 3.02 -8.73
CA THR A 8 -41.34 2.09 -9.56
C THR A 8 -40.48 1.60 -10.73
N THR A 9 -40.72 0.38 -11.23
CA THR A 9 -40.08 -0.18 -12.44
C THR A 9 -40.10 0.77 -13.63
N SER A 10 -41.27 1.35 -13.93
CA SER A 10 -41.41 2.37 -14.98
C SER A 10 -40.46 3.56 -14.79
N ARG A 11 -40.30 4.04 -13.55
CA ARG A 11 -39.37 5.15 -13.23
C ARG A 11 -37.91 4.71 -13.36
N VAL A 12 -37.58 3.50 -12.91
CA VAL A 12 -36.25 2.89 -13.07
C VAL A 12 -35.88 2.82 -14.55
N ASN A 13 -36.76 2.29 -15.40
CA ASN A 13 -36.55 2.21 -16.84
C ASN A 13 -36.39 3.58 -17.51
N ARG A 14 -37.17 4.58 -17.08
CA ARG A 14 -37.01 5.96 -17.55
C ARG A 14 -35.65 6.56 -17.18
N LEU A 15 -35.07 6.18 -16.03
CA LEU A 15 -33.75 6.64 -15.59
C LEU A 15 -32.61 5.93 -16.32
N LEU A 16 -32.73 4.62 -16.54
CA LEU A 16 -31.70 3.82 -17.22
C LEU A 16 -31.65 4.08 -18.73
N ARG A 17 -32.76 4.42 -19.39
CA ARG A 17 -32.79 4.64 -20.84
C ARG A 17 -31.81 5.73 -21.33
N PRO A 18 -31.76 6.95 -20.75
CA PRO A 18 -30.74 7.93 -21.12
C PRO A 18 -29.30 7.45 -20.87
N LEU A 19 -29.07 6.67 -19.82
CA LEU A 19 -27.74 6.11 -19.53
C LEU A 19 -27.33 5.13 -20.64
N ARG A 20 -28.19 4.17 -20.99
CA ARG A 20 -27.98 3.21 -22.08
C ARG A 20 -27.63 3.91 -23.39
N ASN A 21 -28.44 4.87 -23.82
CA ASN A 21 -28.21 5.62 -25.05
C ASN A 21 -26.83 6.31 -25.06
N LYS A 22 -26.40 6.86 -23.91
CA LYS A 22 -25.10 7.51 -23.77
C LYS A 22 -23.95 6.50 -23.72
N CYS A 23 -24.14 5.34 -23.10
CA CYS A 23 -23.17 4.25 -23.10
C CYS A 23 -22.95 3.70 -24.52
N ASN A 24 -24.02 3.45 -25.27
CA ASN A 24 -23.93 3.01 -26.68
C ASN A 24 -23.28 4.10 -27.55
N SER A 25 -23.63 5.37 -27.31
CA SER A 25 -22.96 6.50 -27.98
C SER A 25 -21.46 6.55 -27.65
N LEU A 26 -21.04 6.29 -26.42
CA LEU A 26 -19.61 6.23 -26.09
C LEU A 26 -18.92 5.01 -26.70
N ALA A 27 -19.56 3.84 -26.67
CA ALA A 27 -19.02 2.57 -27.18
C ALA A 27 -18.88 2.55 -28.72
N SER A 28 -19.75 3.25 -29.44
CA SER A 28 -19.69 3.40 -30.91
C SER A 28 -18.57 4.30 -31.41
N LEU A 29 -17.90 5.07 -30.53
CA LEU A 29 -16.71 5.80 -30.95
C LEU A 29 -15.58 4.81 -31.23
N PRO A 30 -14.87 4.94 -32.37
CA PRO A 30 -13.67 4.15 -32.59
C PRO A 30 -12.72 4.44 -31.44
N LYS A 31 -12.23 3.36 -30.80
CA LYS A 31 -11.24 3.47 -29.74
C LYS A 31 -10.10 4.30 -30.31
N PRO A 32 -9.76 5.47 -29.72
CA PRO A 32 -8.68 6.30 -30.25
C PRO A 32 -7.48 5.39 -30.35
N ALA A 33 -6.94 5.23 -31.57
CA ALA A 33 -5.81 4.35 -31.80
C ALA A 33 -4.70 4.84 -30.88
N THR A 34 -4.49 4.16 -29.75
CA THR A 34 -3.37 4.38 -28.86
C THR A 34 -2.15 4.23 -29.74
N ALA A 35 -1.56 5.36 -30.13
CA ALA A 35 -0.73 5.48 -31.31
C ALA A 35 0.43 4.50 -31.22
N SER A 36 0.27 3.34 -31.85
CA SER A 36 1.33 2.36 -32.05
C SER A 36 2.22 2.88 -33.18
N ARG A 37 2.84 4.05 -32.97
CA ARG A 37 3.87 4.61 -33.84
C ARG A 37 5.18 3.93 -33.48
N ALA A 38 5.29 2.65 -33.82
CA ALA A 38 6.51 1.89 -33.73
C ALA A 38 7.39 2.21 -34.95
N THR A 39 8.26 3.20 -34.84
CA THR A 39 9.47 3.29 -35.66
C THR A 39 10.67 3.13 -34.74
N HIS A 40 11.19 1.91 -34.71
CA HIS A 40 12.48 1.43 -34.20
C HIS A 40 13.39 2.48 -33.50
N SER A 41 13.16 2.71 -32.21
CA SER A 41 14.15 3.30 -31.30
C SER A 41 14.29 2.39 -30.09
N LYS A 42 15.49 1.83 -29.89
CA LYS A 42 15.83 0.88 -28.82
C LYS A 42 16.11 1.61 -27.49
N GLN A 43 15.24 2.54 -27.07
CA GLN A 43 15.34 3.11 -25.72
C GLN A 43 14.33 2.41 -24.80
N PRO A 44 14.79 1.82 -23.68
CA PRO A 44 13.95 1.05 -22.76
C PRO A 44 12.90 1.91 -22.01
N SER A 45 12.99 3.24 -22.08
CA SER A 45 11.99 4.16 -21.54
C SER A 45 11.19 4.84 -22.66
N ASN A 46 10.44 4.07 -23.44
CA ASN A 46 9.60 4.56 -24.56
C ASN A 46 8.30 5.26 -24.08
N TRP A 47 8.38 6.10 -23.06
CA TRP A 47 7.24 6.94 -22.67
C TRP A 47 7.15 8.14 -23.60
N ASN A 48 5.95 8.39 -24.14
CA ASN A 48 5.68 9.63 -24.85
C ASN A 48 5.51 10.76 -23.81
N PRO A 49 6.41 11.75 -23.75
CA PRO A 49 6.34 12.82 -22.75
C PRO A 49 5.06 13.67 -22.87
N ASP A 50 4.45 13.71 -24.05
CA ASP A 50 3.30 14.57 -24.34
C ASP A 50 1.94 13.95 -23.95
N SER A 51 1.90 12.66 -23.61
CA SER A 51 0.64 11.96 -23.29
C SER A 51 0.83 10.95 -22.16
N PRO A 52 0.74 11.41 -20.89
CA PRO A 52 0.84 10.53 -19.73
C PRO A 52 -0.31 9.50 -19.72
N PRO A 53 -0.06 8.23 -19.38
CA PRO A 53 -1.04 7.14 -19.50
C PRO A 53 -2.26 7.30 -18.57
N LEU A 54 -2.12 7.96 -17.42
CA LEU A 54 -3.20 8.18 -16.45
C LEU A 54 -3.77 9.61 -16.52
N THR A 55 -3.67 10.26 -17.68
CA THR A 55 -4.19 11.63 -17.83
C THR A 55 -5.71 11.64 -17.77
N VAL A 56 -6.25 12.45 -16.86
CA VAL A 56 -7.70 12.71 -16.76
C VAL A 56 -8.07 13.79 -17.78
N LEU A 57 -9.02 13.47 -18.65
CA LEU A 57 -9.58 14.45 -19.59
C LEU A 57 -10.50 15.41 -18.82
N TYR A 58 -10.34 16.71 -19.08
CA TYR A 58 -11.16 17.73 -18.43
C TYR A 58 -12.53 17.85 -19.10
N PRO A 59 -13.57 18.24 -18.34
CA PRO A 59 -14.88 18.50 -18.89
C PRO A 59 -14.82 19.66 -19.89
N PRO A 60 -15.64 19.63 -20.95
CA PRO A 60 -15.69 20.69 -21.95
C PRO A 60 -16.38 21.94 -21.39
N VAL A 61 -15.65 22.78 -20.65
CA VAL A 61 -16.14 24.07 -20.14
C VAL A 61 -15.70 25.23 -21.03
N GLY A 62 -16.65 25.81 -21.78
CA GLY A 62 -16.53 27.11 -22.44
C GLY A 62 -15.66 27.17 -23.71
N LYS A 63 -16.01 28.06 -24.64
CA LYS A 63 -15.21 28.41 -25.82
C LYS A 63 -13.95 29.12 -25.34
N LEU A 64 -12.76 28.51 -25.36
CA LEU A 64 -11.40 29.08 -25.20
C LEU A 64 -10.47 27.86 -24.89
N THR A 65 -9.30 27.59 -25.47
CA THR A 65 -8.32 28.30 -26.30
C THR A 65 -7.47 27.21 -26.99
N HIS A 66 -7.37 27.23 -28.32
CA HIS A 66 -6.27 26.80 -29.23
C HIS A 66 -5.21 25.73 -28.84
N GLY A 67 -5.45 24.85 -27.87
CA GLY A 67 -4.66 23.64 -27.72
C GLY A 67 -4.92 22.73 -28.92
N ARG A 68 -3.86 22.23 -29.55
CA ARG A 68 -3.89 21.31 -30.70
C ARG A 68 -4.42 19.91 -30.32
N ARG A 69 -5.48 19.82 -29.51
CA ARG A 69 -6.23 18.59 -29.28
C ARG A 69 -7.11 18.32 -30.48
N SER A 70 -7.19 17.07 -30.91
CA SER A 70 -8.05 16.70 -32.02
C SER A 70 -9.51 16.91 -31.64
N ALA A 71 -10.36 17.24 -32.63
CA ALA A 71 -11.80 17.32 -32.42
C ALA A 71 -12.37 15.99 -31.86
N GLU A 72 -11.71 14.88 -32.17
CA GLU A 72 -12.03 13.53 -31.69
C GLU A 72 -11.82 13.38 -30.17
N GLU A 73 -10.70 13.87 -29.62
CA GLU A 73 -10.44 13.80 -28.17
C GLU A 73 -11.47 14.62 -27.38
N PHE A 74 -11.86 15.78 -27.93
CA PHE A 74 -12.90 16.63 -27.34
C PHE A 74 -14.26 15.94 -27.36
N GLU A 75 -14.64 15.33 -28.49
CA GLU A 75 -15.90 14.60 -28.59
C GLU A 75 -15.93 13.38 -27.65
N PHE A 76 -14.82 12.64 -27.56
CA PHE A 76 -14.68 11.51 -26.65
C PHE A 76 -14.82 11.94 -25.19
N SER A 77 -14.12 13.01 -24.76
CA SER A 77 -14.28 13.59 -23.42
C SER A 77 -15.73 13.99 -23.13
N ARG A 78 -16.38 14.66 -24.09
CA ARG A 78 -17.80 15.06 -23.96
C ARG A 78 -18.71 13.85 -23.74
N ARG A 79 -18.51 12.74 -24.49
CA ARG A 79 -19.33 11.52 -24.33
C ARG A 79 -19.06 10.83 -22.98
N ILE A 80 -17.80 10.79 -22.51
CA ILE A 80 -17.47 10.30 -21.16
C ILE A 80 -18.25 11.07 -20.09
N HIS A 81 -18.17 12.41 -20.11
CA HIS A 81 -18.85 13.22 -19.10
C HIS A 81 -20.37 13.11 -19.20
N ALA A 82 -20.93 12.95 -20.39
CA ALA A 82 -22.36 12.71 -20.56
C ALA A 82 -22.82 11.43 -19.84
N VAL A 83 -22.04 10.34 -19.93
CA VAL A 83 -22.30 9.08 -19.20
C VAL A 83 -22.19 9.29 -17.69
N CYS A 84 -21.11 9.94 -17.22
CA CYS A 84 -20.92 10.26 -15.80
C CYS A 84 -22.08 11.09 -15.23
N ASP A 85 -22.56 12.09 -15.97
CA ASP A 85 -23.68 12.94 -15.54
C ASP A 85 -25.00 12.16 -15.48
N ALA A 86 -25.22 11.21 -16.42
CA ALA A 86 -26.39 10.34 -16.36
C ALA A 86 -26.35 9.42 -15.13
N PHE A 87 -25.19 8.83 -14.83
CA PHE A 87 -24.99 8.06 -13.62
C PHE A 87 -25.19 8.89 -12.35
N LYS A 88 -24.60 10.09 -12.30
CA LYS A 88 -24.76 11.04 -11.20
C LYS A 88 -26.23 11.38 -10.96
N ASN A 89 -27.01 11.58 -12.02
CA ASN A 89 -28.44 11.82 -11.92
C ASN A 89 -29.19 10.61 -11.33
N ILE A 90 -28.84 9.39 -11.72
CA ILE A 90 -29.42 8.16 -11.14
C ILE A 90 -29.10 8.07 -9.65
N ALA A 91 -27.83 8.27 -9.27
CA ALA A 91 -27.40 8.26 -7.86
C ALA A 91 -28.11 9.35 -7.04
N HIS A 92 -28.25 10.55 -7.61
CA HIS A 92 -28.99 11.64 -6.98
C HIS A 92 -30.48 11.31 -6.79
N VAL A 93 -31.14 10.69 -7.77
CA VAL A 93 -32.55 10.27 -7.63
C VAL A 93 -32.70 9.13 -6.63
N ALA A 94 -31.74 8.22 -6.55
CA ALA A 94 -31.77 7.05 -5.68
C ALA A 94 -31.50 7.38 -4.19
N TYR A 95 -30.60 8.33 -3.92
CA TYR A 95 -30.17 8.66 -2.55
C TYR A 95 -30.57 10.07 -2.11
N GLY A 96 -30.87 10.98 -3.04
CA GLY A 96 -31.14 12.40 -2.76
C GLY A 96 -29.89 13.12 -2.26
N GLN A 97 -29.63 12.98 -0.96
CA GLN A 97 -28.46 13.50 -0.27
C GLN A 97 -27.42 12.39 -0.04
N PRO A 98 -26.14 12.75 0.18
CA PRO A 98 -25.09 11.78 0.53
C PRO A 98 -25.54 10.90 1.70
N CYS A 99 -25.40 9.59 1.54
CA CYS A 99 -25.84 8.64 2.55
C CYS A 99 -24.80 8.61 3.69
N ASN A 100 -25.23 8.95 4.91
CA ASN A 100 -24.40 8.82 6.12
C ASN A 100 -24.48 7.41 6.74
N GLN A 101 -25.19 6.46 6.12
CA GLN A 101 -25.32 5.12 6.69
C GLN A 101 -24.00 4.35 6.54
N ARG A 102 -23.48 3.88 7.68
CA ARG A 102 -22.14 3.30 7.78
C ARG A 102 -22.01 1.94 7.11
N THR A 103 -23.06 1.13 7.17
CA THR A 103 -23.03 -0.24 6.63
C THR A 103 -24.43 -0.58 6.12
N PRO A 104 -24.58 -0.98 4.84
CA PRO A 104 -25.86 -1.45 4.32
C PRO A 104 -26.30 -2.69 5.09
N SER A 105 -27.61 -2.84 5.31
CA SER A 105 -28.18 -4.09 5.83
C SER A 105 -27.84 -5.28 4.91
N LEU A 106 -27.90 -6.52 5.42
CA LEU A 106 -27.66 -7.71 4.61
C LEU A 106 -28.54 -7.75 3.34
N ALA A 107 -29.83 -7.44 3.46
CA ALA A 107 -30.72 -7.38 2.31
C ALA A 107 -30.28 -6.31 1.28
N ALA A 108 -29.81 -5.15 1.75
CA ALA A 108 -29.23 -4.13 0.86
C ALA A 108 -27.97 -4.65 0.15
N MET A 109 -27.08 -5.35 0.86
CA MET A 109 -25.91 -6.01 0.24
C MET A 109 -26.32 -7.04 -0.81
N CYS A 110 -27.31 -7.89 -0.54
CA CYS A 110 -27.86 -8.82 -1.53
C CYS A 110 -28.40 -8.09 -2.76
N THR A 111 -29.11 -6.98 -2.59
CA THR A 111 -29.61 -6.20 -3.74
C THR A 111 -28.52 -5.50 -4.54
N LEU A 112 -27.40 -5.11 -3.91
CA LEU A 112 -26.22 -4.64 -4.64
C LEU A 112 -25.64 -5.76 -5.51
N VAL A 113 -25.47 -6.96 -4.95
CA VAL A 113 -24.97 -8.12 -5.70
C VAL A 113 -25.89 -8.46 -6.86
N ILE A 114 -27.20 -8.51 -6.65
CA ILE A 114 -28.18 -8.75 -7.72
C ILE A 114 -28.01 -7.70 -8.82
N GLY A 115 -27.96 -6.41 -8.46
CA GLY A 115 -27.84 -5.30 -9.41
C GLY A 115 -26.57 -5.37 -10.23
N GLY A 116 -25.44 -5.66 -9.58
CA GLY A 116 -24.15 -5.81 -10.26
C GLY A 116 -24.10 -6.98 -11.26
N ASN A 117 -24.92 -8.01 -11.05
CA ASN A 117 -25.01 -9.20 -11.92
C ASN A 117 -26.20 -9.15 -12.89
N MET A 118 -26.99 -8.07 -12.92
CA MET A 118 -28.03 -7.93 -13.94
C MET A 118 -27.37 -7.83 -15.33
N PRO A 119 -27.86 -8.60 -16.32
CA PRO A 119 -27.28 -8.56 -17.65
C PRO A 119 -27.42 -7.15 -18.24
N ALA A 120 -26.33 -6.63 -18.78
CA ALA A 120 -26.38 -5.47 -19.67
C ALA A 120 -26.93 -5.96 -21.02
N THR A 121 -28.21 -6.27 -21.07
CA THR A 121 -28.92 -6.74 -22.27
C THR A 121 -28.61 -5.85 -23.47
N ASP A 122 -28.07 -6.46 -24.53
CA ASP A 122 -27.82 -5.87 -25.84
C ASP A 122 -29.18 -5.57 -26.51
N PHE A 123 -29.73 -4.40 -26.22
CA PHE A 123 -31.03 -3.96 -26.76
C PHE A 123 -30.95 -3.33 -28.16
N ASP A 124 -29.81 -3.39 -28.86
CA ASP A 124 -29.65 -2.72 -30.16
C ASP A 124 -29.19 -3.71 -31.26
N ASN A 125 -29.99 -3.75 -32.33
CA ASN A 125 -29.76 -4.34 -33.66
C ASN A 125 -30.35 -5.72 -34.01
N THR A 126 -31.44 -6.18 -33.39
CA THR A 126 -32.41 -6.95 -34.20
C THR A 126 -33.15 -5.98 -35.13
N SER A 127 -32.42 -5.51 -36.14
CA SER A 127 -33.00 -5.07 -37.40
C SER A 127 -33.91 -6.17 -37.89
N VAL A 128 -35.22 -5.97 -37.74
CA VAL A 128 -36.37 -6.19 -38.66
C VAL A 128 -36.20 -7.10 -39.91
N ASP A 129 -35.27 -8.05 -39.96
CA ASP A 129 -35.20 -9.08 -40.99
C ASP A 129 -35.51 -10.45 -40.38
N SER A 130 -36.80 -10.59 -40.03
CA SER A 130 -37.65 -11.67 -40.53
C SER A 130 -36.95 -12.98 -40.89
N SER A 131 -36.55 -13.76 -39.88
CA SER A 131 -36.49 -15.22 -40.02
C SER A 131 -37.20 -15.82 -38.80
N GLU A 132 -38.46 -16.17 -39.02
CA GLU A 132 -39.26 -16.99 -38.13
C GLU A 132 -38.58 -18.35 -37.99
N ASP A 133 -37.79 -18.58 -36.94
CA ASP A 133 -37.52 -19.93 -36.45
C ASP A 133 -37.12 -19.88 -34.96
N SER A 134 -38.14 -20.06 -34.14
CA SER A 134 -38.16 -20.56 -32.75
C SER A 134 -36.83 -20.53 -31.97
N ILE A 135 -36.53 -19.40 -31.33
CA ILE A 135 -35.57 -19.34 -30.22
C ILE A 135 -36.39 -19.18 -28.94
N ASP A 136 -36.21 -20.13 -28.02
CA ASP A 136 -36.87 -20.25 -26.71
C ASP A 136 -37.05 -18.91 -25.98
N GLU A 137 -38.29 -18.43 -25.89
CA GLU A 137 -38.68 -17.24 -25.11
C GLU A 137 -38.51 -17.42 -23.59
N ASP A 138 -38.20 -18.64 -23.10
CA ASP A 138 -38.26 -19.00 -21.69
C ASP A 138 -37.00 -18.66 -20.84
N ASN A 139 -35.93 -18.11 -21.44
CA ASN A 139 -34.66 -17.90 -20.71
C ASN A 139 -34.24 -16.43 -20.49
N VAL A 140 -35.02 -15.45 -20.95
CA VAL A 140 -34.77 -14.04 -20.60
C VAL A 140 -35.74 -13.65 -19.51
N LEU A 141 -35.36 -13.88 -18.25
CA LEU A 141 -36.03 -13.25 -17.12
C LEU A 141 -36.20 -11.76 -17.42
N ASP A 142 -37.45 -11.30 -17.48
CA ASP A 142 -37.74 -9.90 -17.73
C ASP A 142 -37.07 -9.08 -16.62
N MET A 143 -36.26 -8.09 -16.99
CA MET A 143 -35.61 -7.24 -15.99
C MET A 143 -36.63 -6.58 -15.06
N ASP A 144 -37.84 -6.35 -15.55
CA ASP A 144 -38.93 -5.81 -14.76
C ASP A 144 -39.35 -6.77 -13.63
N ASP A 145 -39.30 -8.09 -13.85
CA ASP A 145 -39.60 -9.10 -12.82
C ASP A 145 -38.58 -9.04 -11.68
N ILE A 146 -37.29 -8.85 -11.99
CA ILE A 146 -36.24 -8.73 -10.97
C ILE A 146 -36.44 -7.46 -10.13
N TYR A 147 -36.80 -6.34 -10.77
CA TYR A 147 -37.08 -5.09 -10.06
C TYR A 147 -38.36 -5.18 -9.22
N GLU A 148 -39.40 -5.88 -9.68
CA GLU A 148 -40.63 -6.09 -8.91
C GLU A 148 -40.41 -7.04 -7.73
N ALA A 149 -39.58 -8.07 -7.89
CA ALA A 149 -39.22 -9.01 -6.82
C ALA A 149 -38.44 -8.34 -5.67
N VAL A 150 -37.72 -7.24 -5.94
CA VAL A 150 -36.96 -6.51 -4.91
C VAL A 150 -37.85 -5.51 -4.18
N PRO A 151 -37.90 -5.53 -2.83
CA PRO A 151 -38.70 -4.58 -2.05
C PRO A 151 -38.37 -3.12 -2.38
N PRO A 152 -39.38 -2.22 -2.47
CA PRO A 152 -39.19 -0.84 -2.94
C PRO A 152 -38.08 -0.04 -2.25
N HIS A 153 -37.88 -0.24 -0.93
CA HIS A 153 -36.88 0.46 -0.14
C HIS A 153 -35.44 0.00 -0.42
N TYR A 154 -35.25 -1.17 -1.05
CA TYR A 154 -33.95 -1.66 -1.49
C TYR A 154 -33.64 -1.40 -2.97
N ARG A 155 -34.65 -1.02 -3.78
CA ARG A 155 -34.46 -0.75 -5.22
C ARG A 155 -33.44 0.35 -5.51
N ARG A 156 -33.18 1.27 -4.56
CA ARG A 156 -32.14 2.31 -4.69
C ARG A 156 -30.72 1.74 -4.74
N PHE A 157 -30.45 0.66 -4.02
CA PHE A 157 -29.16 -0.03 -4.06
C PHE A 157 -29.02 -0.79 -5.38
N LEU A 158 -30.08 -1.52 -5.75
CA LEU A 158 -30.17 -2.29 -6.98
C LEU A 158 -29.93 -1.43 -8.24
N ILE A 159 -30.66 -0.32 -8.41
CA ILE A 159 -30.55 0.54 -9.61
C ILE A 159 -29.17 1.15 -9.78
N VAL A 160 -28.51 1.58 -8.70
CA VAL A 160 -27.19 2.21 -8.78
C VAL A 160 -26.11 1.19 -9.10
N SER A 161 -26.17 0.00 -8.49
CA SER A 161 -25.25 -1.08 -8.79
C SER A 161 -25.40 -1.58 -10.24
N HIS A 162 -26.65 -1.76 -10.71
CA HIS A 162 -26.93 -2.12 -12.10
C HIS A 162 -26.49 -1.03 -13.08
N ALA A 163 -26.77 0.25 -12.81
CA ALA A 163 -26.32 1.34 -13.66
C ALA A 163 -24.80 1.38 -13.79
N LEU A 164 -24.06 1.12 -12.69
CA LEU A 164 -22.61 1.07 -12.74
C LEU A 164 -22.11 -0.14 -13.55
N SER A 165 -22.66 -1.33 -13.28
CA SER A 165 -22.32 -2.56 -14.02
C SER A 165 -22.53 -2.37 -15.53
N MET A 166 -23.66 -1.79 -15.92
CA MET A 166 -23.98 -1.45 -17.31
C MET A 166 -22.92 -0.54 -17.96
N ILE A 167 -22.46 0.51 -17.25
CA ILE A 167 -21.39 1.39 -17.77
C ILE A 167 -20.10 0.61 -17.95
N LEU A 168 -19.72 -0.22 -16.98
CA LEU A 168 -18.48 -1.00 -17.02
C LEU A 168 -18.54 -2.14 -18.04
N CYS A 169 -19.72 -2.68 -18.36
CA CYS A 169 -19.88 -3.70 -19.39
C CYS A 169 -19.87 -3.09 -20.81
N ILE A 170 -20.61 -2.00 -21.03
CA ILE A 170 -20.81 -1.43 -22.38
C ILE A 170 -19.64 -0.51 -22.78
N CYS A 171 -19.16 0.32 -21.86
CA CYS A 171 -18.14 1.31 -22.18
C CYS A 171 -16.73 0.76 -22.01
N THR A 172 -15.79 1.23 -22.84
CA THR A 172 -14.37 0.97 -22.58
C THR A 172 -13.96 1.55 -21.23
N HIS A 173 -13.13 0.82 -20.47
CA HIS A 173 -12.63 1.25 -19.16
C HIS A 173 -11.57 2.35 -19.31
N HIS A 174 -11.95 3.48 -19.89
CA HIS A 174 -11.06 4.62 -19.99
C HIS A 174 -10.81 5.23 -18.61
N HIS A 175 -9.57 5.60 -18.31
CA HIS A 175 -9.17 6.08 -16.99
C HIS A 175 -10.02 7.25 -16.47
N THR A 176 -10.26 8.26 -17.31
CA THR A 176 -11.13 9.40 -16.99
C THR A 176 -12.54 8.97 -16.57
N LEU A 177 -13.14 8.00 -17.26
CA LEU A 177 -14.49 7.54 -16.98
C LEU A 177 -14.55 6.93 -15.58
N VAL A 178 -13.68 5.97 -15.30
CA VAL A 178 -13.64 5.25 -14.01
C VAL A 178 -13.30 6.20 -12.86
N THR A 179 -12.31 7.08 -13.02
CA THR A 179 -11.92 8.06 -11.99
C THR A 179 -13.00 9.11 -11.71
N THR A 180 -13.78 9.50 -12.73
CA THR A 180 -14.91 10.44 -12.56
C THR A 180 -16.08 9.75 -11.87
N LEU A 181 -16.43 8.51 -12.28
CA LEU A 181 -17.43 7.69 -11.61
C LEU A 181 -17.06 7.44 -10.15
N LEU A 182 -15.79 7.16 -9.84
CA LEU A 182 -15.30 7.02 -8.47
C LEU A 182 -15.55 8.31 -7.68
N GLY A 183 -15.27 9.47 -8.27
CA GLY A 183 -15.55 10.76 -7.64
C GLY A 183 -17.03 10.94 -7.30
N HIS A 184 -17.94 10.55 -8.20
CA HIS A 184 -19.37 10.58 -7.94
C HIS A 184 -19.76 9.58 -6.83
N CYS A 185 -19.27 8.34 -6.88
CA CYS A 185 -19.57 7.33 -5.88
C CYS A 185 -19.11 7.76 -4.47
N LEU A 186 -17.91 8.34 -4.36
CA LEU A 186 -17.40 8.91 -3.12
C LEU A 186 -18.29 10.04 -2.61
N SER A 187 -18.74 10.95 -3.50
CA SER A 187 -19.61 12.07 -3.11
C SER A 187 -20.99 11.66 -2.60
N PHE A 188 -21.47 10.47 -2.98
CA PHE A 188 -22.74 9.91 -2.50
C PHE A 188 -22.56 8.93 -1.33
N GLY A 189 -21.32 8.60 -0.94
CA GLY A 189 -21.03 7.61 0.11
C GLY A 189 -21.29 6.16 -0.33
N LEU A 190 -21.17 5.86 -1.62
CA LEU A 190 -21.41 4.52 -2.19
C LEU A 190 -20.20 3.61 -1.97
N VAL A 191 -20.08 3.02 -0.78
CA VAL A 191 -18.87 2.29 -0.36
C VAL A 191 -18.55 1.13 -1.32
N HIS A 192 -19.52 0.28 -1.63
CA HIS A 192 -19.32 -0.90 -2.47
C HIS A 192 -18.86 -0.53 -3.89
N GLU A 193 -19.58 0.38 -4.54
CA GLU A 193 -19.26 0.90 -5.88
C GLU A 193 -17.91 1.62 -5.88
N SER A 194 -17.61 2.41 -4.85
CA SER A 194 -16.33 3.12 -4.73
C SER A 194 -15.16 2.16 -4.61
N THR A 195 -15.28 1.11 -3.78
CA THR A 195 -14.23 0.08 -3.65
C THR A 195 -14.03 -0.68 -4.97
N HIS A 196 -15.12 -1.04 -5.65
CA HIS A 196 -15.04 -1.70 -6.95
C HIS A 196 -14.33 -0.81 -7.99
N LEU A 197 -14.71 0.45 -8.09
CA LEU A 197 -14.08 1.42 -8.99
C LEU A 197 -12.63 1.72 -8.60
N LEU A 198 -12.31 1.82 -7.31
CA LEU A 198 -10.94 1.99 -6.82
C LEU A 198 -10.06 0.83 -7.29
N ASN A 199 -10.54 -0.41 -7.17
CA ASN A 199 -9.81 -1.59 -7.64
C ASN A 199 -9.57 -1.54 -9.16
N ILE A 200 -10.53 -1.09 -9.95
CA ILE A 200 -10.35 -0.90 -11.41
C ILE A 200 -9.31 0.20 -11.69
N VAL A 201 -9.40 1.34 -11.01
CA VAL A 201 -8.45 2.46 -11.14
C VAL A 201 -7.03 2.02 -10.79
N LEU A 202 -6.86 1.32 -9.68
CA LEU A 202 -5.57 0.79 -9.24
C LEU A 202 -5.06 -0.29 -10.20
N ALA A 203 -5.93 -1.18 -10.70
CA ALA A 203 -5.57 -2.15 -11.72
C ALA A 203 -5.04 -1.48 -13.00
N GLN A 204 -5.67 -0.40 -13.45
CA GLN A 204 -5.17 0.38 -14.60
C GLN A 204 -3.83 1.06 -14.32
N ALA A 205 -3.56 1.43 -13.06
CA ALA A 205 -2.33 2.09 -12.67
C ALA A 205 -1.16 1.10 -12.50
N PHE A 206 -1.43 -0.12 -12.01
CA PHE A 206 -0.41 -1.09 -11.62
C PHE A 206 -0.25 -2.25 -12.60
N LEU A 207 -1.29 -2.64 -13.33
CA LEU A 207 -1.22 -3.73 -14.29
C LEU A 207 -0.90 -3.16 -15.67
N PRO A 208 0.23 -3.52 -16.29
CA PRO A 208 0.54 -3.05 -17.62
C PRO A 208 -0.42 -3.72 -18.61
N SER A 209 -0.91 -2.95 -19.60
CA SER A 209 -1.80 -3.48 -20.65
C SER A 209 -1.14 -4.58 -21.49
N ASN A 210 0.19 -4.62 -21.50
CA ASN A 210 1.04 -5.53 -22.27
C ASN A 210 2.28 -5.83 -21.41
N SER A 211 2.75 -7.08 -21.38
CA SER A 211 3.89 -7.50 -20.53
C SER A 211 5.20 -6.74 -20.79
N SER A 212 5.37 -6.20 -22.00
CA SER A 212 6.54 -5.42 -22.40
C SER A 212 6.55 -3.97 -21.87
N TYR A 213 5.46 -3.50 -21.30
CA TYR A 213 5.34 -2.12 -20.83
C TYR A 213 5.47 -2.05 -19.32
N LEU A 214 6.06 -0.96 -18.87
CA LEU A 214 6.10 -0.61 -17.46
C LEU A 214 4.70 -0.21 -16.98
N PRO A 215 4.36 -0.48 -15.71
CA PRO A 215 3.09 -0.04 -15.14
C PRO A 215 2.91 1.48 -15.24
N PRO A 216 1.72 1.98 -15.63
CA PRO A 216 1.47 3.42 -15.78
C PRO A 216 1.82 4.29 -14.57
N ALA A 217 1.67 3.76 -13.35
CA ALA A 217 1.99 4.47 -12.10
C ALA A 217 3.48 4.81 -11.95
N THR A 218 4.38 4.14 -12.67
CA THR A 218 5.84 4.41 -12.60
C THR A 218 6.26 5.60 -13.46
N HIS A 219 5.35 6.11 -14.29
CA HIS A 219 5.63 7.26 -15.14
C HIS A 219 5.98 8.51 -14.31
N PRO A 220 7.01 9.29 -14.69
CA PRO A 220 7.48 10.43 -13.89
C PRO A 220 6.42 11.54 -13.70
N ALA A 221 5.48 11.69 -14.63
CA ALA A 221 4.35 12.62 -14.47
C ALA A 221 3.31 12.19 -13.42
N HIS A 222 3.37 10.94 -12.93
CA HIS A 222 2.40 10.35 -12.01
C HIS A 222 2.96 10.15 -10.60
N THR A 223 4.02 10.87 -10.23
CA THR A 223 4.63 10.79 -8.89
C THR A 223 3.68 11.13 -7.74
N ASN A 224 2.67 12.00 -7.97
CA ASN A 224 1.64 12.33 -6.96
C ASN A 224 0.34 11.55 -7.14
N TYR A 225 0.23 10.70 -8.15
CA TYR A 225 -1.03 10.11 -8.55
C TYR A 225 -1.71 9.33 -7.40
N LEU A 226 -0.95 8.45 -6.71
CA LEU A 226 -1.49 7.68 -5.59
C LEU A 226 -1.81 8.54 -4.37
N LEU A 227 -1.08 9.64 -4.15
CA LEU A 227 -1.37 10.61 -3.10
C LEU A 227 -2.70 11.33 -3.36
N ASP A 228 -2.89 11.82 -4.59
CA ASP A 228 -4.11 12.51 -4.98
C ASP A 228 -5.32 11.55 -4.91
N LEU A 229 -5.13 10.30 -5.31
CA LEU A 229 -6.16 9.26 -5.21
C LEU A 229 -6.49 8.89 -3.75
N HIS A 230 -5.48 8.75 -2.89
CA HIS A 230 -5.65 8.51 -1.45
C HIS A 230 -6.35 9.69 -0.76
N ALA A 231 -5.94 10.92 -1.06
CA ALA A 231 -6.58 12.13 -0.55
C ALA A 231 -8.05 12.18 -1.00
N LYS A 232 -8.34 11.90 -2.28
CA LYS A 232 -9.70 11.84 -2.80
C LYS A 232 -10.54 10.76 -2.10
N TRP A 233 -9.97 9.58 -1.86
CA TRP A 233 -10.62 8.50 -1.13
C TRP A 233 -10.99 8.91 0.30
N THR A 234 -10.01 9.38 1.07
CA THR A 234 -10.17 9.70 2.49
C THR A 234 -10.95 11.00 2.77
N THR A 235 -11.03 11.91 1.80
CA THR A 235 -11.75 13.20 1.93
C THR A 235 -13.08 13.26 1.19
N GLY A 236 -13.34 12.33 0.26
CA GLY A 236 -14.43 12.42 -0.71
C GLY A 236 -15.85 12.50 -0.12
N ASN A 237 -16.02 12.10 1.14
CA ASN A 237 -17.31 12.13 1.84
C ASN A 237 -17.23 12.88 3.18
N LYS A 238 -16.43 13.95 3.28
CA LYS A 238 -16.47 14.83 4.46
C LYS A 238 -17.59 15.87 4.26
N PRO A 239 -18.82 15.67 4.80
CA PRO A 239 -19.81 16.74 4.82
C PRO A 239 -19.22 17.93 5.58
N SER A 240 -19.27 19.10 4.94
CA SER A 240 -18.78 20.36 5.48
C SER A 240 -19.54 20.71 6.79
N GLY A 241 -19.10 20.17 7.93
CA GLY A 241 -19.62 20.57 9.23
C GLY A 241 -19.83 19.50 10.31
N THR A 242 -19.67 18.19 10.06
CA THR A 242 -19.80 17.18 11.13
C THR A 242 -18.45 16.61 11.54
N SER A 243 -17.97 16.98 12.71
CA SER A 243 -16.62 16.71 13.23
C SER A 243 -16.43 15.34 13.91
N SER A 244 -17.42 14.44 13.94
CA SER A 244 -17.35 13.23 14.78
C SER A 244 -17.89 11.93 14.14
N GLY A 245 -18.10 11.89 12.83
CA GLY A 245 -18.51 10.66 12.14
C GLY A 245 -17.33 9.72 11.88
N SER A 246 -17.53 8.41 12.09
CA SER A 246 -16.60 7.39 11.57
C SER A 246 -16.43 7.55 10.07
N LEU A 247 -15.19 7.69 9.60
CA LEU A 247 -14.88 7.77 8.17
C LEU A 247 -15.19 6.42 7.51
N LEU A 248 -16.03 6.44 6.46
CA LEU A 248 -16.34 5.23 5.66
C LEU A 248 -15.15 4.81 4.80
N PHE A 249 -14.37 5.80 4.35
CA PHE A 249 -13.23 5.65 3.47
C PHE A 249 -11.96 5.88 4.29
N THR A 250 -11.37 4.79 4.76
CA THR A 250 -10.19 4.81 5.65
C THR A 250 -8.89 4.64 4.86
N THR A 251 -7.76 4.98 5.48
CA THR A 251 -6.43 4.68 4.92
C THR A 251 -6.22 3.18 4.80
N SER A 252 -6.57 2.40 5.84
CA SER A 252 -6.52 0.93 5.81
C SER A 252 -7.24 0.31 4.61
N THR A 253 -8.50 0.67 4.33
CA THR A 253 -9.22 0.12 3.16
C THR A 253 -8.58 0.50 1.82
N PHE A 254 -7.99 1.69 1.73
CA PHE A 254 -7.23 2.11 0.55
C PHE A 254 -5.95 1.28 0.38
N CYS A 255 -5.18 1.10 1.46
CA CYS A 255 -3.96 0.32 1.48
C CYS A 255 -4.24 -1.16 1.15
N GLU A 256 -5.31 -1.75 1.69
CA GLU A 256 -5.74 -3.11 1.35
C GLU A 256 -6.07 -3.25 -0.15
N ALA A 257 -6.76 -2.26 -0.75
CA ALA A 257 -7.02 -2.25 -2.19
C ALA A 257 -5.71 -2.17 -3.02
N VAL A 258 -4.79 -1.28 -2.62
CA VAL A 258 -3.46 -1.15 -3.23
C VAL A 258 -2.70 -2.48 -3.17
N LEU A 259 -2.62 -3.09 -1.99
CA LEU A 259 -1.92 -4.36 -1.79
C LEU A 259 -2.60 -5.50 -2.54
N GLY A 260 -3.93 -5.57 -2.55
CA GLY A 260 -4.69 -6.57 -3.29
C GLY A 260 -4.42 -6.53 -4.80
N ILE A 261 -4.20 -5.34 -5.38
CA ILE A 261 -3.79 -5.22 -6.79
C ILE A 261 -2.29 -5.49 -6.97
N LEU A 262 -1.42 -5.07 -6.05
CA LEU A 262 0.02 -5.35 -6.12
C LEU A 262 0.30 -6.86 -6.07
N SER A 263 -0.38 -7.61 -5.19
CA SER A 263 -0.29 -9.08 -5.11
C SER A 263 -0.80 -9.79 -6.37
N ARG A 264 -1.66 -9.13 -7.17
CA ARG A 264 -2.12 -9.65 -8.46
C ARG A 264 -1.20 -9.30 -9.62
N SER A 265 -0.32 -8.31 -9.46
CA SER A 265 0.64 -7.95 -10.50
C SER A 265 1.63 -9.09 -10.67
N SER A 266 1.77 -9.60 -11.88
CA SER A 266 2.70 -10.68 -12.18
C SER A 266 4.10 -10.34 -11.66
N SER A 267 4.79 -11.34 -11.10
CA SER A 267 6.09 -11.21 -10.41
C SER A 267 7.15 -10.40 -11.17
N CYS A 268 7.11 -10.37 -12.51
CA CYS A 268 8.11 -9.71 -13.34
C CYS A 268 8.20 -8.18 -13.15
N ASN A 269 7.14 -7.49 -12.71
CA ASN A 269 7.13 -6.02 -12.60
C ASN A 269 6.89 -5.49 -11.17
N SER A 270 6.73 -6.39 -10.19
CA SER A 270 6.41 -6.01 -8.80
C SER A 270 7.49 -5.10 -8.20
N HIS A 271 8.77 -5.41 -8.44
CA HIS A 271 9.92 -4.65 -7.93
C HIS A 271 9.93 -3.18 -8.41
N ILE A 272 9.48 -2.92 -9.64
CA ILE A 272 9.41 -1.56 -10.21
C ILE A 272 8.30 -0.75 -9.52
N LEU A 273 7.18 -1.40 -9.19
CA LEU A 273 6.08 -0.74 -8.47
C LEU A 273 6.47 -0.41 -7.04
N TRP A 274 7.12 -1.35 -6.35
CA TRP A 274 7.60 -1.17 -4.97
C TRP A 274 8.62 -0.04 -4.84
N THR A 275 9.45 0.15 -5.86
CA THR A 275 10.47 1.20 -5.91
C THR A 275 9.98 2.49 -6.56
N SER A 276 8.74 2.52 -7.04
CA SER A 276 8.18 3.69 -7.73
C SER A 276 8.05 4.90 -6.80
N LYS A 277 8.34 6.09 -7.33
CA LYS A 277 8.21 7.35 -6.59
C LYS A 277 6.78 7.60 -6.10
N ALA A 278 5.77 7.16 -6.85
CA ALA A 278 4.37 7.30 -6.48
C ALA A 278 4.03 6.49 -5.22
N LEU A 279 4.46 5.23 -5.16
CA LEU A 279 4.23 4.39 -4.00
C LEU A 279 5.05 4.86 -2.80
N ASN A 280 6.31 5.26 -2.99
CA ASN A 280 7.13 5.83 -1.91
C ASN A 280 6.50 7.05 -1.25
N ARG A 281 5.90 7.94 -2.04
CA ARG A 281 5.16 9.09 -1.51
C ARG A 281 3.93 8.67 -0.71
N LEU A 282 3.18 7.69 -1.21
CA LEU A 282 2.05 7.12 -0.47
C LEU A 282 2.51 6.51 0.86
N LEU A 283 3.58 5.72 0.85
CA LEU A 283 4.14 5.08 2.04
C LEU A 283 4.47 6.09 3.14
N HIS A 284 5.11 7.22 2.80
CA HIS A 284 5.39 8.27 3.78
C HIS A 284 4.12 8.92 4.36
N VAL A 285 3.05 9.04 3.58
CA VAL A 285 1.77 9.54 4.13
C VAL A 285 1.13 8.52 5.06
N VAL A 286 1.15 7.23 4.68
CA VAL A 286 0.60 6.14 5.49
C VAL A 286 1.37 5.98 6.80
N GLU A 287 2.71 6.02 6.75
CA GLU A 287 3.61 6.00 7.92
C GLU A 287 3.20 7.02 8.99
N ASN A 288 2.83 8.23 8.57
CA ASN A 288 2.47 9.32 9.47
C ASN A 288 0.99 9.34 9.90
N CYS A 289 0.10 8.64 9.18
CA CYS A 289 -1.34 8.73 9.40
C CYS A 289 -1.97 7.44 9.96
N ASP A 290 -1.44 6.27 9.61
CA ASP A 290 -2.00 4.97 9.94
C ASP A 290 -0.88 3.92 10.02
N VAL A 291 -0.27 3.82 11.21
CA VAL A 291 0.83 2.92 11.51
C VAL A 291 0.47 1.46 11.25
N ASP A 292 -0.76 1.05 11.55
CA ASP A 292 -1.18 -0.34 11.39
C ASP A 292 -1.21 -0.71 9.90
N SER A 293 -1.71 0.19 9.05
CA SER A 293 -1.64 0.04 7.58
C SER A 293 -0.20 0.04 7.06
N TYR A 294 0.68 0.86 7.63
CA TYR A 294 2.09 0.89 7.26
C TYR A 294 2.78 -0.47 7.52
N ILE A 295 2.54 -1.07 8.69
CA ILE A 295 3.04 -2.40 9.04
C ILE A 295 2.51 -3.47 8.07
N VAL A 296 1.22 -3.43 7.72
CA VAL A 296 0.63 -4.35 6.74
C VAL A 296 1.29 -4.23 5.36
N ILE A 297 1.68 -3.02 4.94
CA ILE A 297 2.40 -2.82 3.68
C ILE A 297 3.81 -3.41 3.73
N ILE A 298 4.54 -3.24 4.84
CA ILE A 298 5.85 -3.86 5.03
C ILE A 298 5.73 -5.38 4.97
N HIS A 299 4.73 -5.95 5.63
CA HIS A 299 4.46 -7.39 5.59
C HIS A 299 4.19 -7.90 4.17
N ALA A 300 3.40 -7.17 3.38
CA ALA A 300 3.16 -7.51 1.98
C ALA A 300 4.43 -7.42 1.13
N LEU A 301 5.30 -6.45 1.38
CA LEU A 301 6.60 -6.34 0.71
C LEU A 301 7.52 -7.52 1.06
N SER A 302 7.61 -7.90 2.34
CA SER A 302 8.39 -9.08 2.78
C SER A 302 7.88 -10.37 2.13
N ARG A 303 6.56 -10.55 2.03
CA ARG A 303 5.96 -11.68 1.33
C ARG A 303 6.27 -11.66 -0.16
N SER A 304 6.14 -10.49 -0.81
CA SER A 304 6.50 -10.32 -2.22
C SER A 304 7.96 -10.65 -2.47
N PHE A 305 8.86 -10.34 -1.53
CA PHE A 305 10.27 -10.73 -1.62
C PHE A 305 10.41 -12.26 -1.56
N SER A 306 9.75 -12.91 -0.60
CA SER A 306 9.76 -14.36 -0.40
C SER A 306 9.27 -15.13 -1.63
N GLU A 307 8.22 -14.62 -2.29
CA GLU A 307 7.68 -15.18 -3.53
C GLU A 307 8.65 -15.03 -4.71
N THR A 308 9.43 -13.94 -4.74
CA THR A 308 10.47 -13.74 -5.75
C THR A 308 11.75 -14.51 -5.45
N SER A 309 12.08 -14.79 -4.19
CA SER A 309 13.36 -15.41 -3.80
C SER A 309 13.44 -16.92 -4.06
N GLY A 310 12.47 -17.51 -4.76
CA GLY A 310 12.58 -18.88 -5.27
C GLY A 310 13.74 -19.10 -6.25
N PHE A 311 14.47 -18.04 -6.63
CA PHE A 311 15.68 -18.12 -7.43
C PHE A 311 16.88 -18.59 -6.61
N SER A 312 17.63 -19.54 -7.18
CA SER A 312 18.88 -20.06 -6.62
C SER A 312 19.82 -18.89 -6.24
N PRO A 313 20.53 -18.96 -5.09
CA PRO A 313 21.50 -17.94 -4.69
C PRO A 313 22.56 -17.65 -5.77
N ASP A 314 22.87 -18.64 -6.62
CA ASP A 314 23.82 -18.48 -7.73
C ASP A 314 23.29 -17.58 -8.87
N ALA A 315 21.97 -17.40 -8.99
CA ALA A 315 21.35 -16.55 -10.02
C ALA A 315 21.27 -15.06 -9.62
N ILE A 316 21.51 -14.73 -8.35
CA ILE A 316 21.33 -13.37 -7.80
C ILE A 316 22.38 -12.40 -8.33
N GLN A 317 23.52 -12.89 -8.84
CA GLN A 317 24.65 -12.04 -9.18
C GLN A 317 24.45 -11.18 -10.43
N GLU A 318 23.49 -11.50 -11.30
CA GLU A 318 23.26 -10.77 -12.56
C GLU A 318 22.03 -9.84 -12.54
N ASP A 319 21.06 -10.05 -11.64
CA ASP A 319 19.81 -9.30 -11.65
C ASP A 319 19.82 -8.10 -10.68
N ALA A 320 19.66 -6.89 -11.22
CA ALA A 320 19.55 -5.65 -10.44
C ALA A 320 18.23 -5.53 -9.63
N GLN A 321 17.23 -6.36 -9.95
CA GLN A 321 15.88 -6.29 -9.40
C GLN A 321 15.77 -6.63 -7.89
N PRO A 322 16.31 -7.77 -7.40
CA PRO A 322 16.26 -8.12 -5.97
C PRO A 322 16.97 -7.10 -5.08
N VAL A 323 18.04 -6.46 -5.58
CA VAL A 323 18.80 -5.46 -4.81
C VAL A 323 17.92 -4.25 -4.49
N MET A 324 17.18 -3.72 -5.49
CA MET A 324 16.30 -2.57 -5.28
C MET A 324 15.16 -2.86 -4.29
N LEU A 325 14.61 -4.07 -4.32
CA LEU A 325 13.54 -4.48 -3.40
C LEU A 325 14.06 -4.67 -1.98
N ARG A 326 15.25 -5.27 -1.84
CA ARG A 326 15.97 -5.43 -0.57
C ARG A 326 16.26 -4.07 0.07
N ASP A 327 16.77 -3.13 -0.71
CA ASP A 327 17.08 -1.78 -0.25
C ASP A 327 15.82 -1.06 0.23
N LYS A 328 14.72 -1.18 -0.52
CA LYS A 328 13.42 -0.63 -0.11
C LYS A 328 12.92 -1.26 1.18
N LEU A 329 13.03 -2.58 1.33
CA LEU A 329 12.63 -3.26 2.56
C LEU A 329 13.49 -2.82 3.76
N SER A 330 14.81 -2.66 3.56
CA SER A 330 15.72 -2.16 4.60
C SER A 330 15.30 -0.76 5.08
N GLU A 331 15.01 0.14 4.13
CA GLU A 331 14.50 1.49 4.43
C GLU A 331 13.22 1.43 5.28
N LEU A 332 12.23 0.64 4.87
CA LEU A 332 10.95 0.56 5.59
C LEU A 332 11.08 -0.11 6.96
N LEU A 333 11.94 -1.12 7.11
CA LEU A 333 12.22 -1.73 8.42
C LEU A 333 12.97 -0.78 9.35
N SER A 334 13.88 0.04 8.81
CA SER A 334 14.54 1.10 9.60
C SER A 334 13.53 2.13 10.08
N ASN A 335 12.60 2.57 9.23
CA ASN A 335 11.54 3.48 9.63
C ASN A 335 10.59 2.84 10.64
N LEU A 336 10.27 1.55 10.47
CA LEU A 336 9.50 0.80 11.46
C LEU A 336 10.21 0.74 12.82
N PHE A 337 11.53 0.53 12.84
CA PHE A 337 12.31 0.59 14.08
C PHE A 337 12.14 1.96 14.76
N ASP A 338 12.29 3.05 14.00
CA ASP A 338 12.14 4.40 14.55
C ASP A 338 10.70 4.67 15.05
N LEU A 339 9.69 4.18 14.33
CA LEU A 339 8.27 4.30 14.71
C LEU A 339 7.94 3.54 15.99
N LEU A 340 8.45 2.32 16.13
CA LEU A 340 8.17 1.47 17.29
C LEU A 340 8.92 1.92 18.55
N PHE A 341 10.12 2.50 18.41
CA PHE A 341 11.01 2.72 19.56
C PHE A 341 11.42 4.18 19.80
N THR A 342 11.47 5.03 18.77
CA THR A 342 11.91 6.44 18.90
C THR A 342 10.77 7.39 19.28
N GLN A 343 9.52 7.07 18.90
CA GLN A 343 8.35 7.86 19.30
C GLN A 343 7.86 7.57 20.74
N SER A 344 8.49 6.62 21.42
CA SER A 344 8.16 6.27 22.80
C SER A 344 8.76 7.31 23.75
N ASP A 345 8.09 8.46 23.90
CA ASP A 345 8.25 9.31 25.07
C ASP A 345 8.19 8.40 26.33
N PRO A 346 9.06 8.53 27.33
CA PRO A 346 8.93 7.77 28.59
C PRO A 346 7.54 7.89 29.23
N HIS A 347 6.73 8.88 28.84
CA HIS A 347 5.33 9.05 29.25
C HIS A 347 4.29 8.48 28.27
N SER A 348 4.69 8.00 27.10
CA SER A 348 3.79 7.40 26.12
C SER A 348 3.23 6.07 26.62
N SER A 349 1.98 5.77 26.23
CA SER A 349 1.36 4.48 26.48
C SER A 349 2.24 3.37 25.93
N PRO A 350 2.35 2.21 26.61
CA PRO A 350 3.02 1.05 26.07
C PRO A 350 2.51 0.74 24.65
N LEU A 351 3.43 0.33 23.78
CA LEU A 351 3.12 -0.03 22.40
C LEU A 351 2.03 -1.11 22.36
N PRO A 352 0.99 -0.95 21.53
CA PRO A 352 -0.07 -1.95 21.41
C PRO A 352 0.50 -3.34 21.05
N PRO A 353 0.12 -4.43 21.75
CA PRO A 353 0.60 -5.78 21.46
C PRO A 353 0.36 -6.21 20.00
N SER A 354 -0.73 -5.77 19.38
CA SER A 354 -1.06 -6.08 17.98
C SER A 354 0.03 -5.66 16.99
N ARG A 355 0.65 -4.49 17.21
CA ARG A 355 1.73 -3.98 16.34
C ARG A 355 2.99 -4.80 16.47
N LEU A 356 3.26 -5.29 17.67
CA LEU A 356 4.40 -6.15 17.96
C LEU A 356 4.24 -7.52 17.30
N TYR A 357 3.08 -8.15 17.44
CA TYR A 357 2.81 -9.42 16.76
C TYR A 357 2.94 -9.28 15.24
N ALA A 358 2.41 -8.20 14.67
CA ALA A 358 2.57 -7.92 13.25
C ALA A 358 4.05 -7.69 12.84
N ALA A 359 4.86 -7.03 13.69
CA ALA A 359 6.29 -6.89 13.46
C ALA A 359 7.03 -8.25 13.56
N ILE A 360 6.65 -9.12 14.50
CA ILE A 360 7.19 -10.48 14.61
C ILE A 360 6.86 -11.30 13.36
N ASP A 361 5.65 -11.18 12.82
CA ASP A 361 5.26 -11.86 11.58
C ASP A 361 6.10 -11.39 10.39
N ILE A 362 6.35 -10.08 10.27
CA ILE A 362 7.27 -9.52 9.26
C ILE A 362 8.66 -10.12 9.39
N LEU A 363 9.23 -10.13 10.60
CA LEU A 363 10.58 -10.66 10.84
C LEU A 363 10.66 -12.15 10.53
N TYR A 364 9.61 -12.91 10.84
CA TYR A 364 9.52 -14.33 10.54
C TYR A 364 9.44 -14.59 9.03
N GLU A 365 8.68 -13.81 8.27
CA GLU A 365 8.66 -13.90 6.80
C GLU A 365 10.03 -13.55 6.21
N CYS A 366 10.70 -12.52 6.73
CA CYS A 366 12.08 -12.20 6.34
C CYS A 366 13.07 -13.35 6.65
N HIS A 367 12.86 -14.06 7.76
CA HIS A 367 13.65 -15.23 8.12
C HIS A 367 13.40 -16.41 7.20
N ALA A 368 12.15 -16.71 6.89
CA ALA A 368 11.77 -17.75 5.93
C ALA A 368 12.39 -17.51 4.54
N ALA A 369 12.49 -16.24 4.12
CA ALA A 369 13.17 -15.81 2.89
C ALA A 369 14.71 -15.72 3.01
N ARG A 370 15.30 -16.09 4.15
CA ARG A 370 16.74 -16.00 4.46
C ARG A 370 17.35 -14.62 4.26
N LEU A 371 16.55 -13.56 4.41
CA LEU A 371 17.00 -12.17 4.24
C LEU A 371 17.99 -11.73 5.32
N HIS A 372 17.93 -12.36 6.49
CA HIS A 372 18.82 -12.12 7.62
C HIS A 372 20.24 -12.66 7.39
N SER A 373 20.45 -13.59 6.45
CA SER A 373 21.77 -14.16 6.15
C SER A 373 22.43 -13.52 4.92
N LEU A 374 21.66 -12.81 4.08
CA LEU A 374 22.12 -12.29 2.80
C LEU A 374 22.74 -10.88 2.94
N ARG A 375 24.05 -10.83 3.20
CA ARG A 375 24.84 -9.59 3.19
C ARG A 375 25.21 -9.21 1.76
N MET A 376 24.59 -8.15 1.25
CA MET A 376 24.91 -7.55 -0.04
C MET A 376 25.24 -6.07 0.19
N PRO A 377 26.45 -5.60 -0.12
CA PRO A 377 26.78 -4.19 0.05
C PRO A 377 25.87 -3.34 -0.85
N SER A 378 25.07 -2.45 -0.26
CA SER A 378 24.26 -1.50 -1.02
C SER A 378 24.90 -0.11 -1.03
N PRO A 379 25.27 0.43 -2.21
CA PRO A 379 25.82 1.78 -2.32
C PRO A 379 24.71 2.81 -2.09
N GLY A 380 24.51 3.24 -0.85
CA GLY A 380 23.60 4.34 -0.52
C GLY A 380 22.81 4.18 0.77
N PHE A 381 22.78 2.98 1.37
CA PHE A 381 22.11 2.75 2.63
C PHE A 381 23.13 2.56 3.75
N PRO A 382 22.97 3.27 4.89
CA PRO A 382 23.91 3.17 6.00
C PRO A 382 23.80 1.84 6.75
N ILE A 383 22.66 1.15 6.63
CA ILE A 383 22.33 -0.05 7.39
C ILE A 383 21.93 -1.17 6.41
N ASP A 384 22.61 -2.31 6.57
CA ASP A 384 22.32 -3.51 5.83
C ASP A 384 21.01 -4.16 6.29
N LEU A 385 20.27 -4.78 5.35
CA LEU A 385 19.00 -5.47 5.66
C LEU A 385 19.14 -6.55 6.77
N PRO A 386 20.17 -7.43 6.75
CA PRO A 386 20.46 -8.33 7.87
C PRO A 386 20.55 -7.64 9.22
N ASP A 387 21.26 -6.50 9.27
CA ASP A 387 21.55 -5.81 10.51
C ASP A 387 20.26 -5.22 11.11
N ILE A 388 19.39 -4.59 10.30
CA ILE A 388 18.11 -4.07 10.81
C ILE A 388 17.15 -5.18 11.27
N ILE A 389 17.13 -6.34 10.60
CA ILE A 389 16.36 -7.51 11.04
C ILE A 389 16.85 -8.00 12.40
N ILE A 390 18.17 -8.16 12.57
CA ILE A 390 18.79 -8.61 13.82
C ILE A 390 18.51 -7.60 14.96
N ILE A 391 18.67 -6.30 14.69
CA ILE A 391 18.39 -5.25 15.67
C ILE A 391 16.93 -5.28 16.12
N LEU A 392 15.98 -5.28 15.17
CA LEU A 392 14.54 -5.32 15.47
C LEU A 392 14.18 -6.57 16.29
N THR A 393 14.68 -7.72 15.85
CA THR A 393 14.44 -9.01 16.53
C THR A 393 15.00 -8.99 17.95
N THR A 394 16.25 -8.54 18.14
CA THR A 394 16.89 -8.43 19.45
C THR A 394 16.12 -7.47 20.36
N ARG A 395 15.70 -6.31 19.84
CA ARG A 395 14.96 -5.30 20.62
C ARG A 395 13.63 -5.85 21.10
N ILE A 396 12.85 -6.45 20.21
CA ILE A 396 11.55 -7.05 20.54
C ILE A 396 11.76 -8.19 21.54
N PHE A 397 12.74 -9.05 21.32
CA PHE A 397 13.06 -10.15 22.24
C PHE A 397 13.40 -9.67 23.65
N VAL A 398 14.26 -8.65 23.79
CA VAL A 398 14.62 -8.07 25.09
C VAL A 398 13.42 -7.39 25.76
N ALA A 399 12.61 -6.65 25.00
CA ALA A 399 11.44 -5.95 25.54
C ALA A 399 10.33 -6.92 26.01
N PHE A 400 10.21 -8.08 25.36
CA PHE A 400 9.13 -9.04 25.59
C PHE A 400 9.60 -10.38 26.12
N ARG A 401 10.78 -10.44 26.75
CA ARG A 401 11.35 -11.68 27.29
C ARG A 401 10.39 -12.46 28.21
N ASN A 402 9.54 -11.75 28.95
CA ASN A 402 8.59 -12.36 29.88
C ASN A 402 7.30 -12.84 29.20
N SER A 403 7.09 -12.50 27.92
CA SER A 403 5.98 -13.02 27.12
C SER A 403 6.43 -14.32 26.47
N VAL A 404 5.83 -15.44 26.92
CA VAL A 404 6.16 -16.78 26.42
C VAL A 404 5.79 -16.93 24.94
N ASP A 405 4.77 -16.21 24.48
CA ASP A 405 4.28 -16.34 23.11
C ASP A 405 5.25 -15.67 22.12
N ASN A 406 5.85 -16.48 21.23
CA ASN A 406 6.78 -16.12 20.14
C ASN A 406 8.27 -15.98 20.49
N SER A 407 8.71 -16.31 21.71
CA SER A 407 10.15 -16.33 22.05
C SER A 407 10.94 -17.23 21.09
N ASP A 408 10.40 -18.41 20.79
CA ASP A 408 11.07 -19.42 19.96
C ASP A 408 11.24 -18.95 18.51
N ARG A 409 10.26 -18.22 17.97
CA ARG A 409 10.33 -17.63 16.63
C ARG A 409 11.45 -16.59 16.57
N LEU A 410 11.53 -15.70 17.56
CA LEU A 410 12.57 -14.67 17.61
C LEU A 410 13.95 -15.29 17.83
N LEU A 411 14.06 -16.29 18.71
CA LEU A 411 15.30 -17.00 18.96
C LEU A 411 15.82 -17.72 17.71
N ALA A 412 14.94 -18.37 16.94
CA ALA A 412 15.33 -19.01 15.67
C ALA A 412 15.98 -18.02 14.70
N ILE A 413 15.45 -16.79 14.61
CA ILE A 413 16.03 -15.73 13.75
C ILE A 413 17.40 -15.30 14.26
N LEU A 414 17.55 -15.14 15.57
CA LEU A 414 18.81 -14.70 16.19
C LEU A 414 19.89 -15.78 16.13
N ASP A 415 19.52 -17.05 16.30
CA ASP A 415 20.45 -18.19 16.26
C ASP A 415 21.02 -18.41 14.85
N ASP A 416 20.20 -18.25 13.81
CA ASP A 416 20.63 -18.36 12.40
C ASP A 416 21.40 -17.13 11.89
N SER A 417 21.57 -16.09 12.72
CA SER A 417 22.19 -14.84 12.31
C SER A 417 23.72 -14.88 12.33
N SER A 418 24.35 -14.13 11.42
CA SER A 418 25.81 -13.94 11.36
C SER A 418 26.15 -12.47 11.61
N PRO A 419 26.19 -12.02 12.88
CA PRO A 419 26.44 -10.61 13.19
C PRO A 419 27.87 -10.21 12.88
N VAL A 420 28.04 -8.95 12.48
CA VAL A 420 29.36 -8.29 12.29
C VAL A 420 29.52 -7.20 13.35
N PRO A 421 30.73 -6.64 13.58
CA PRO A 421 30.95 -5.62 14.60
C PRO A 421 30.08 -4.35 14.46
N THR A 422 29.50 -4.10 13.28
CA THR A 422 28.63 -2.95 13.02
C THR A 422 27.14 -3.27 13.07
N THR A 423 26.74 -4.52 13.34
CA THR A 423 25.35 -4.97 13.24
C THR A 423 24.39 -4.16 14.11
N PHE A 424 24.83 -3.64 15.26
CA PHE A 424 23.97 -2.88 16.18
C PHE A 424 24.08 -1.36 16.03
N SER A 425 24.60 -0.83 14.92
CA SER A 425 24.88 0.61 14.75
C SER A 425 23.67 1.49 14.99
N LYS A 426 22.53 1.17 14.36
CA LYS A 426 21.26 1.89 14.54
C LYS A 426 20.73 1.82 15.98
N LEU A 427 20.97 0.73 16.69
CA LEU A 427 20.61 0.62 18.11
C LEU A 427 21.50 1.55 18.97
N MET A 428 22.79 1.66 18.65
CA MET A 428 23.70 2.58 19.33
C MET A 428 23.34 4.05 19.07
N GLU A 429 22.94 4.39 17.84
CA GLU A 429 22.38 5.69 17.49
C GLU A 429 21.15 6.01 18.33
N TYR A 430 20.20 5.06 18.41
CA TYR A 430 19.00 5.20 19.23
C TYR A 430 19.32 5.44 20.71
N PHE A 431 20.18 4.62 21.32
CA PHE A 431 20.59 4.83 22.72
C PHE A 431 21.27 6.19 22.92
N SER A 432 22.00 6.68 21.92
CA SER A 432 22.64 7.99 21.98
C SER A 432 21.65 9.15 21.88
N GLN A 433 20.54 8.96 21.15
CA GLN A 433 19.46 9.95 21.06
C GLN A 433 18.70 10.08 22.40
N LEU A 434 18.66 9.03 23.21
CA LEU A 434 18.08 9.06 24.57
C LEU A 434 18.84 9.99 25.54
N ARG A 435 20.03 10.48 25.14
CA ARG A 435 20.83 11.44 25.94
C ARG A 435 20.04 12.68 26.36
N GLY A 436 19.17 13.20 25.49
CA GLY A 436 18.44 14.45 25.75
C GLY A 436 19.35 15.58 26.27
N SER A 437 18.91 16.28 27.31
CA SER A 437 19.68 17.33 28.00
C SER A 437 20.47 16.84 29.22
N GLN A 438 20.70 15.52 29.36
CA GLN A 438 21.32 14.95 30.55
C GLN A 438 22.83 15.25 30.64
N ALA A 439 23.36 15.26 31.87
CA ALA A 439 24.79 15.33 32.11
C ALA A 439 25.47 14.09 31.49
N PHE A 440 26.73 14.26 31.05
CA PHE A 440 27.45 13.19 30.36
C PHE A 440 27.64 11.93 31.24
N SER A 441 27.82 12.10 32.56
CA SER A 441 27.89 10.99 33.51
C SER A 441 26.63 10.13 33.48
N ASP A 442 25.48 10.79 33.60
CA ASP A 442 24.17 10.15 33.76
C ASP A 442 23.78 9.45 32.46
N PHE A 443 24.06 10.09 31.32
CA PHE A 443 23.90 9.49 30.01
C PHE A 443 24.72 8.20 29.86
N ILE A 444 26.01 8.21 30.21
CA ILE A 444 26.85 7.01 30.05
C ILE A 444 26.41 5.89 30.99
N GLU A 445 26.02 6.21 32.22
CA GLU A 445 25.49 5.22 33.16
C GLU A 445 24.20 4.58 32.61
N ALA A 446 23.28 5.39 32.07
CA ALA A 446 22.07 4.90 31.41
C ALA A 446 22.40 4.05 30.18
N PHE A 447 23.34 4.50 29.34
CA PHE A 447 23.79 3.79 28.14
C PHE A 447 24.37 2.42 28.47
N LEU A 448 25.29 2.33 29.45
CA LEU A 448 25.86 1.07 29.91
C LEU A 448 24.82 0.17 30.57
N THR A 449 23.85 0.74 31.30
CA THR A 449 22.76 -0.03 31.90
C THR A 449 21.89 -0.70 30.83
N GLN A 450 21.57 0.04 29.75
CA GLN A 450 20.86 -0.53 28.61
C GLN A 450 21.69 -1.64 27.94
N LEU A 451 22.97 -1.41 27.64
CA LEU A 451 23.84 -2.43 27.04
C LEU A 451 23.93 -3.69 27.90
N ASN A 452 24.11 -3.54 29.22
CA ASN A 452 24.16 -4.67 30.14
C ASN A 452 22.84 -5.45 30.18
N THR A 453 21.70 -4.78 30.03
CA THR A 453 20.40 -5.44 29.95
C THR A 453 20.34 -6.34 28.72
N TYR A 454 20.72 -5.84 27.54
CA TYR A 454 20.73 -6.62 26.30
C TYR A 454 21.75 -7.74 26.36
N SER A 455 22.98 -7.44 26.79
CA SER A 455 24.05 -8.42 26.98
C SER A 455 23.64 -9.53 27.94
N SER A 456 22.95 -9.21 29.04
CA SER A 456 22.46 -10.21 29.98
C SER A 456 21.44 -11.16 29.33
N VAL A 457 20.54 -10.62 28.51
CA VAL A 457 19.52 -11.42 27.81
C VAL A 457 20.17 -12.30 26.74
N LEU A 458 21.03 -11.74 25.89
CA LEU A 458 21.74 -12.49 24.85
C LEU A 458 22.59 -13.62 25.47
N ARG A 459 23.29 -13.35 26.58
CA ARG A 459 24.08 -14.37 27.28
C ARG A 459 23.24 -15.48 27.89
N SER A 460 22.07 -15.17 28.45
CA SER A 460 21.20 -16.22 29.00
C SER A 460 20.68 -17.18 27.95
N GLU A 461 20.55 -16.72 26.71
CA GLU A 461 20.13 -17.54 25.56
C GLU A 461 21.32 -18.07 24.75
N LYS A 462 22.56 -17.94 25.28
CA LYS A 462 23.81 -18.40 24.64
C LYS A 462 24.11 -17.78 23.27
N LEU A 463 23.54 -16.62 22.97
CA LEU A 463 23.77 -15.86 21.73
C LEU A 463 25.07 -15.04 21.81
N PHE A 464 26.21 -15.71 22.01
CA PHE A 464 27.49 -15.05 22.31
C PHE A 464 28.06 -14.22 21.15
N ALA A 465 27.83 -14.62 19.90
CA ALA A 465 28.25 -13.84 18.74
C ALA A 465 27.54 -12.48 18.66
N LEU A 466 26.24 -12.46 18.99
CA LEU A 466 25.46 -11.23 19.07
C LEU A 466 25.91 -10.36 20.26
N ASP A 467 26.21 -10.96 21.42
CA ASP A 467 26.79 -10.25 22.58
C ASP A 467 28.12 -9.57 22.22
N ALA A 468 29.03 -10.29 21.55
CA ALA A 468 30.31 -9.74 21.11
C ALA A 468 30.13 -8.60 20.10
N SER A 469 29.28 -8.78 19.09
CA SER A 469 28.93 -7.73 18.12
C SER A 469 28.31 -6.49 18.78
N LEU A 470 27.43 -6.66 19.77
CA LEU A 470 26.81 -5.56 20.51
C LEU A 470 27.86 -4.69 21.21
N TRP A 471 28.79 -5.31 21.95
CA TRP A 471 29.86 -4.58 22.65
C TRP A 471 30.87 -3.94 21.69
N ALA A 472 31.25 -4.65 20.62
CA ALA A 472 32.16 -4.11 19.60
C ALA A 472 31.54 -2.88 18.91
N CYS A 473 30.25 -2.94 18.59
CA CYS A 473 29.51 -1.83 18.02
C CYS A 473 29.41 -0.64 18.98
N ALA A 474 29.14 -0.90 20.26
CA ALA A 474 29.08 0.13 21.29
C ALA A 474 30.42 0.86 21.48
N LEU A 475 31.53 0.11 21.52
CA LEU A 475 32.88 0.68 21.59
C LEU A 475 33.17 1.55 20.36
N HIS A 476 32.92 1.01 19.16
CA HIS A 476 33.13 1.75 17.92
C HIS A 476 32.34 3.07 17.90
N HIS A 477 31.04 3.01 18.21
CA HIS A 477 30.18 4.20 18.25
C HIS A 477 30.62 5.21 19.32
N PHE A 478 31.08 4.73 20.48
CA PHE A 478 31.63 5.59 21.51
C PHE A 478 32.86 6.35 21.00
N GLU A 479 33.78 5.68 20.30
CA GLU A 479 35.00 6.30 19.76
C GLU A 479 34.71 7.29 18.64
N THR A 480 33.83 6.94 17.70
CA THR A 480 33.54 7.78 16.52
C THR A 480 32.64 8.96 16.84
N SER A 481 31.59 8.73 17.63
CA SER A 481 30.46 9.66 17.77
C SER A 481 30.49 10.40 19.11
N ILE A 482 30.81 9.70 20.20
CA ILE A 482 30.71 10.24 21.55
C ILE A 482 32.02 10.95 21.95
N ALA A 483 33.15 10.27 21.87
CA ALA A 483 34.46 10.78 22.29
C ALA A 483 34.91 11.98 21.45
N SER A 484 34.64 11.96 20.14
CA SER A 484 34.96 13.06 19.21
C SER A 484 34.24 14.37 19.56
N SER A 485 33.04 14.29 20.17
CA SER A 485 32.23 15.44 20.53
C SER A 485 32.67 16.15 21.83
N GLN A 486 33.45 15.49 22.70
CA GLN A 486 33.77 15.96 24.05
C GLN A 486 35.20 16.49 24.16
N LYS A 487 35.48 17.66 23.56
CA LYS A 487 36.75 18.39 23.76
C LYS A 487 36.80 18.99 25.17
N GLY A 488 37.14 18.18 26.19
CA GLY A 488 37.36 18.65 27.56
C GLY A 488 37.13 17.62 28.67
N ILE A 489 36.38 16.55 28.41
CA ILE A 489 36.04 15.51 29.42
C ILE A 489 36.98 14.29 29.28
N SER A 490 38.29 14.53 29.26
CA SER A 490 39.26 13.52 28.85
C SER A 490 39.35 12.32 29.81
N THR A 491 39.36 12.54 31.12
CA THR A 491 39.60 11.48 32.10
C THR A 491 38.44 10.49 32.20
N LEU A 492 37.22 11.00 32.26
CA LEU A 492 36.01 10.18 32.41
C LEU A 492 35.66 9.48 31.08
N ALA A 493 35.87 10.11 29.92
CA ALA A 493 35.76 9.43 28.63
C ALA A 493 36.80 8.31 28.47
N THR A 494 38.04 8.51 28.93
CA THR A 494 39.09 7.47 28.91
C THR A 494 38.71 6.28 29.79
N ARG A 495 38.18 6.54 31.00
CA ARG A 495 37.70 5.49 31.89
C ARG A 495 36.60 4.65 31.25
N TYR A 496 35.63 5.29 30.59
CA TYR A 496 34.53 4.58 29.93
C TYR A 496 34.98 3.81 28.69
N LYS A 497 35.90 4.37 27.91
CA LYS A 497 36.53 3.63 26.81
C LYS A 497 37.19 2.34 27.33
N GLN A 498 37.95 2.41 28.42
CA GLN A 498 38.55 1.22 29.01
C GLN A 498 37.50 0.19 29.44
N GLN A 499 36.41 0.63 30.06
CA GLN A 499 35.32 -0.29 30.45
C GLN A 499 34.67 -0.97 29.24
N LEU A 500 34.46 -0.26 28.13
CA LEU A 500 33.94 -0.84 26.90
C LEU A 500 34.94 -1.82 26.27
N MET A 501 36.24 -1.50 26.27
CA MET A 501 37.29 -2.43 25.82
C MET A 501 37.32 -3.71 26.67
N ASP A 502 37.29 -3.58 28.00
CA ASP A 502 37.25 -4.75 28.91
C ASP A 502 35.99 -5.61 28.67
N ALA A 503 34.85 -4.97 28.36
CA ALA A 503 33.59 -5.65 28.05
C ALA A 503 33.64 -6.38 26.69
N VAL A 504 34.25 -5.77 25.67
CA VAL A 504 34.52 -6.40 24.37
C VAL A 504 35.42 -7.62 24.56
N ASP A 505 36.56 -7.47 25.24
CA ASP A 505 37.49 -8.58 25.50
C ASP A 505 36.81 -9.73 26.26
N ALA A 506 35.91 -9.41 27.19
CA ALA A 506 35.13 -10.42 27.90
C ALA A 506 34.09 -11.12 27.01
N ALA A 507 33.43 -10.40 26.10
CA ALA A 507 32.47 -10.96 25.17
C ALA A 507 33.13 -11.81 24.09
N GLU A 508 34.25 -11.35 23.52
CA GLU A 508 35.05 -12.09 22.55
C GLU A 508 35.63 -13.38 23.13
N ARG A 509 36.11 -13.35 24.40
CA ARG A 509 36.54 -14.58 25.08
C ARG A 509 35.41 -15.60 25.22
N ARG A 510 34.17 -15.19 25.48
CA ARG A 510 33.01 -16.11 25.53
C ARG A 510 32.65 -16.66 24.15
N CYS A 511 32.82 -15.85 23.09
CA CYS A 511 32.48 -16.22 21.73
C CYS A 511 33.54 -17.11 21.06
N PHE A 512 34.82 -16.78 21.20
CA PHE A 512 35.93 -17.42 20.48
C PHE A 512 36.87 -18.24 21.38
N GLY A 513 36.90 -17.93 22.67
CA GLY A 513 37.76 -18.61 23.64
C GLY A 513 37.21 -19.96 24.09
N GLY A 514 36.45 -20.63 23.21
CA GLY A 514 35.70 -21.85 23.48
C GLY A 514 36.47 -22.77 24.40
N ASP A 515 35.81 -23.26 25.45
CA ASP A 515 36.39 -24.06 26.53
C ASP A 515 37.46 -25.02 25.98
N ILE A 516 38.74 -24.62 26.07
CA ILE A 516 39.91 -25.46 25.76
C ILE A 516 40.11 -26.45 26.94
N GLY A 517 39.01 -26.94 27.51
CA GLY A 517 38.98 -27.59 28.81
C GLY A 517 37.67 -28.32 29.09
N GLN A 518 37.26 -29.20 28.18
CA GLN A 518 36.47 -30.39 28.51
C GLN A 518 37.09 -31.64 27.89
#